data_AF-A0A965QZ66-F1
#
_entry.id   AF-A0A965QZ66-F1
#
_cell.length_a   1.000
_cell.length_b   1.000
_cell.length_c   1.000
_cell.angle_alpha   90.00
_cell.angle_beta   90.00
_cell.angle_gamma   90.00
#
_symmetry.space_group_name_H-M   'P 1'
#
loop_
_entity.id
_entity.type
_entity.pdbx_description
1 polymer ?
#
loop_
_entity_poly.entity_id
_entity_poly.type
_entity_poly.pdbx_seq_one_letter_code
_entity_poly.pdbx_strand_id
1 'polypeptide(L)'
;MGGLRTTVYTLLRHALALSCAWVAGVGLQLQQAALADMEVYAAAALVALPAVWFAARLRPAAQLLCLSLALCALGWASTGLRACYFARSALPAALEGRDLRVVGVVSDLPRRTAAGVHFRFAPDSA
;
A
#
# COMPACT_ATOMS: atom_id res chain seq x y z
N MET A 1 -24.43 10.60 34.67
CA MET A 1 -24.36 9.51 33.66
C MET A 1 -24.31 9.98 32.19
N GLY A 2 -24.51 11.27 31.86
CA GLY A 2 -24.46 11.75 30.45
C GLY A 2 -23.05 11.92 29.84
N GLY A 3 -22.04 12.27 30.65
CA GLY A 3 -20.69 12.58 30.17
C GLY A 3 -19.95 11.43 29.48
N LEU A 4 -20.05 10.20 30.01
CA LEU A 4 -19.35 9.04 29.45
C LEU A 4 -19.81 8.67 28.03
N ARG A 5 -21.10 8.81 27.72
CA ARG A 5 -21.63 8.47 26.39
C ARG A 5 -21.08 9.43 25.32
N THR A 6 -21.05 10.72 25.61
CA THR A 6 -20.56 11.75 24.69
C THR A 6 -19.08 11.59 24.36
N THR A 7 -18.26 11.22 25.36
CA THR A 7 -16.84 10.94 25.15
C THR A 7 -16.64 9.72 24.26
N VAL A 8 -17.40 8.63 24.47
CA VAL A 8 -17.33 7.42 23.66
C VAL A 8 -17.71 7.68 22.20
N TYR A 9 -18.81 8.40 21.93
CA TYR A 9 -19.20 8.74 20.56
C TYR A 9 -18.16 9.63 19.86
N THR A 10 -17.54 10.55 20.61
CA THR A 10 -16.50 11.42 20.07
C THR A 10 -15.28 10.57 19.68
N LEU A 11 -14.81 9.68 20.54
CA LEU A 11 -13.68 8.79 20.24
C LEU A 11 -13.97 7.88 19.05
N LEU A 12 -15.15 7.27 19.00
CA LEU A 12 -15.56 6.41 17.88
C LEU A 12 -15.57 7.17 16.55
N ARG A 13 -16.08 8.41 16.53
CA ARG A 13 -16.08 9.25 15.32
C ARG A 13 -14.67 9.55 14.81
N HIS A 14 -13.75 9.89 15.71
CA HIS A 14 -12.35 10.16 15.33
C HIS A 14 -11.67 8.88 14.83
N ALA A 15 -11.86 7.75 15.52
CA ALA A 15 -11.31 6.46 15.10
C ALA A 15 -11.83 6.02 13.72
N LEU A 16 -13.11 6.22 13.44
CA LEU A 16 -13.71 5.93 12.15
C LEU A 16 -13.14 6.85 11.05
N ALA A 17 -13.05 8.15 11.31
CA ALA A 17 -12.48 9.11 10.37
C ALA A 17 -11.02 8.79 10.01
N LEU A 18 -10.19 8.44 11.00
CA LEU A 18 -8.78 8.09 10.79
C LEU A 18 -8.65 6.76 10.02
N SER A 19 -9.47 5.76 10.35
CA SER A 19 -9.54 4.49 9.62
C SER A 19 -9.95 4.68 8.16
N CYS A 20 -10.99 5.49 7.91
CA CYS A 20 -11.43 5.82 6.56
C CYS A 20 -10.35 6.56 5.77
N ALA A 21 -9.62 7.48 6.41
CA ALA A 21 -8.54 8.22 5.75
C ALA A 21 -7.40 7.30 5.32
N TRP A 22 -7.02 6.34 6.17
CA TRP A 22 -6.04 5.31 5.81
C TRP A 22 -6.51 4.47 4.61
N VAL A 23 -7.73 3.94 4.67
CA VAL A 23 -8.31 3.12 3.60
C VAL A 23 -8.43 3.91 2.30
N ALA A 24 -8.81 5.18 2.36
CA ALA A 24 -8.87 6.07 1.21
C ALA A 24 -7.48 6.25 0.57
N GLY A 25 -6.43 6.45 1.36
CA GLY A 25 -5.06 6.56 0.86
C GLY A 25 -4.58 5.30 0.14
N VAL A 26 -4.86 4.13 0.71
CA VAL A 26 -4.58 2.83 0.06
C VAL A 26 -5.40 2.68 -1.22
N GLY A 27 -6.69 3.01 -1.19
CA GLY A 27 -7.59 2.93 -2.33
C GLY A 27 -7.14 3.83 -3.49
N LEU A 28 -6.74 5.07 -3.20
CA LEU A 28 -6.20 6.01 -4.19
C LEU A 28 -4.92 5.48 -4.84
N GLN A 29 -4.06 4.81 -4.06
CA GLN A 29 -2.86 4.18 -4.62
C GLN A 29 -3.21 3.04 -5.58
N LEU A 30 -4.22 2.22 -5.26
CA LEU A 30 -4.64 1.12 -6.13
C LEU A 30 -5.29 1.59 -7.44
N GLN A 31 -5.81 2.82 -7.49
CA GLN A 31 -6.34 3.43 -8.71
C GLN A 31 -5.23 3.99 -9.62
N GLN A 32 -3.98 4.05 -9.17
CA GLN A 32 -2.88 4.50 -10.03
C GLN A 32 -2.53 3.43 -11.06
N ALA A 33 -2.94 3.68 -12.31
CA ALA A 33 -2.61 2.83 -13.46
C ALA A 33 -1.11 2.86 -13.80
N ALA A 34 -0.45 4.00 -13.55
CA ALA A 34 0.99 4.16 -13.72
C ALA A 34 1.63 4.41 -12.35
N LEU A 35 2.58 3.55 -12.00
CA LEU A 35 3.32 3.67 -10.75
C LEU A 35 4.36 4.78 -10.90
N ALA A 36 4.34 5.77 -10.00
CA ALA A 36 5.36 6.81 -9.97
C ALA A 36 6.72 6.24 -9.52
N ASP A 37 7.78 7.02 -9.67
CA ASP A 37 9.08 6.64 -9.15
C ASP A 37 9.06 6.49 -7.63
N MET A 38 9.91 5.59 -7.13
CA MET A 38 10.01 5.27 -5.70
C MET A 38 10.26 6.52 -4.84
N GLU A 39 10.94 7.52 -5.39
CA GLU A 39 11.26 8.79 -4.73
C GLU A 39 10.01 9.60 -4.38
N VAL A 40 8.97 9.56 -5.22
CA VAL A 40 7.72 10.30 -4.98
C VAL A 40 7.01 9.75 -3.74
N TYR A 41 6.95 8.43 -3.61
CA TYR A 41 6.36 7.77 -2.44
C TYR A 41 7.22 7.98 -1.18
N ALA A 42 8.55 7.94 -1.31
CA ALA A 42 9.45 8.20 -0.20
C ALA A 42 9.34 9.65 0.31
N ALA A 43 9.29 10.63 -0.60
CA ALA A 43 9.09 12.03 -0.27
C ALA A 43 7.74 12.27 0.42
N ALA A 44 6.66 11.64 -0.08
CA ALA A 44 5.35 11.73 0.54
C ALA A 44 5.35 11.17 1.97
N ALA A 45 6.01 10.02 2.21
CA ALA A 45 6.18 9.49 3.57
C ALA A 45 7.00 10.42 4.46
N LEU A 46 8.09 11.00 3.93
CA LEU A 46 8.98 11.90 4.66
C LEU A 46 8.27 13.19 5.10
N VAL A 47 7.32 13.70 4.32
CA VAL A 47 6.50 14.87 4.68
C VAL A 47 5.36 14.49 5.63
N ALA A 48 4.74 13.32 5.43
CA ALA A 48 3.58 12.91 6.23
C ALA A 48 3.95 12.56 7.69
N LEU A 49 5.12 11.98 7.93
CA LEU A 49 5.59 11.64 9.29
C LEU A 49 5.69 12.86 10.24
N PRO A 50 6.41 13.95 9.89
CA PRO A 50 6.49 15.14 10.74
C PRO A 50 5.14 15.88 10.81
N ALA A 51 4.27 15.76 9.80
CA ALA A 51 2.92 16.33 9.85
C ALA A 51 2.07 15.71 10.98
N VAL A 52 2.24 14.41 11.28
CA VAL A 52 1.59 13.76 12.43
C VAL A 52 2.05 14.39 13.75
N TRP A 53 3.35 14.66 13.89
CA TRP A 53 3.91 15.28 15.09
C TRP A 53 3.46 16.75 15.22
N PHE A 54 3.44 17.48 14.12
CA PHE A 54 2.99 18.88 14.11
C PHE A 54 1.50 19.02 14.39
N ALA A 55 0.68 18.04 13.98
CA ALA A 55 -0.76 18.02 14.24
C ALA A 55 -1.09 18.05 15.74
N ALA A 56 -0.21 17.54 16.60
CA ALA A 56 -0.38 17.60 18.06
C ALA A 56 -0.36 19.04 18.63
N ARG A 57 0.14 20.01 17.86
CA ARG A 57 0.16 21.44 18.26
C ARG A 57 -1.02 22.25 17.72
N LEU A 58 -1.89 21.62 16.93
CA LEU A 58 -3.03 22.29 16.30
C LEU A 58 -4.27 22.26 17.20
N ARG A 59 -5.23 23.13 16.88
CA ARG A 59 -6.58 23.08 17.48
C ARG A 59 -7.26 21.75 17.12
N PRO A 60 -8.15 21.20 17.97
CA PRO A 60 -8.70 19.86 17.80
C PRO A 60 -9.36 19.60 16.43
N ALA A 61 -10.03 20.60 15.86
CA ALA A 61 -10.62 20.48 14.52
C ALA A 61 -9.55 20.39 13.41
N ALA A 62 -8.51 21.22 13.48
CA ALA A 62 -7.40 21.21 12.53
C ALA A 62 -6.50 19.99 12.72
N GLN A 63 -6.35 19.51 13.96
CA GLN A 63 -5.63 18.28 14.29
C GLN A 63 -6.26 17.06 13.62
N LEU A 64 -7.58 16.88 13.71
CA LEU A 64 -8.25 15.74 13.06
C LEU A 64 -8.07 15.78 11.53
N LEU A 65 -8.23 16.95 10.91
CA LEU A 65 -8.03 17.11 9.47
C LEU A 65 -6.58 16.80 9.08
N CYS A 66 -5.59 17.38 9.78
CA CYS A 66 -4.18 17.17 9.51
C CYS A 66 -3.77 15.69 9.70
N LEU A 67 -4.25 15.04 10.76
CA LEU A 67 -4.01 13.61 10.99
C LEU A 67 -4.66 12.74 9.92
N SER A 68 -5.88 13.06 9.47
CA SER A 68 -6.53 12.31 8.40
C SER A 68 -5.75 12.42 7.08
N LEU A 69 -5.30 13.62 6.71
CA LEU A 69 -4.47 13.82 5.52
C LEU A 69 -3.11 13.11 5.63
N ALA A 70 -2.46 13.19 6.79
CA ALA A 70 -1.19 12.50 7.02
C ALA A 70 -1.35 10.98 6.93
N LEU A 71 -2.39 10.40 7.54
CA LEU A 71 -2.66 8.95 7.44
C LEU A 71 -3.03 8.52 6.02
N CYS A 72 -3.78 9.33 5.29
CA CYS A 72 -4.07 9.08 3.87
C CYS A 72 -2.78 9.05 3.04
N ALA A 73 -1.90 10.04 3.22
CA ALA A 73 -0.61 10.10 2.55
C ALA A 73 0.32 8.92 2.94
N LEU A 74 0.31 8.50 4.21
CA LEU A 74 1.09 7.33 4.67
C LEU A 74 0.54 6.01 4.09
N GLY A 75 -0.78 5.85 4.01
CA GLY A 75 -1.41 4.69 3.37
C GLY A 75 -1.07 4.60 1.88
N TRP A 76 -1.09 5.76 1.20
CA TRP A 76 -0.69 5.89 -0.20
C TRP A 76 0.80 5.56 -0.40
N ALA A 77 1.69 6.20 0.37
CA ALA A 77 3.14 6.03 0.25
C ALA A 77 3.61 4.61 0.59
N SER A 78 3.09 4.00 1.66
CA SER A 78 3.47 2.63 2.05
C SER A 78 3.06 1.60 1.00
N THR A 79 1.85 1.75 0.46
CA THR A 79 1.35 0.88 -0.62
C THR A 79 2.15 1.09 -1.91
N GLY A 80 2.51 2.34 -2.24
CA GLY A 80 3.32 2.67 -3.41
C GLY A 80 4.75 2.18 -3.33
N LEU A 81 5.44 2.36 -2.20
CA LEU A 81 6.78 1.81 -1.97
C LEU A 81 6.78 0.28 -2.11
N ARG A 82 5.75 -0.39 -1.56
CA ARG A 82 5.58 -1.84 -1.69
C ARG A 82 5.36 -2.23 -3.14
N ALA A 83 4.49 -1.53 -3.87
CA ALA A 83 4.27 -1.76 -5.28
C ALA A 83 5.56 -1.59 -6.11
N CYS A 84 6.37 -0.54 -5.84
CA CYS A 84 7.66 -0.34 -6.51
C CYS A 84 8.62 -1.48 -6.21
N TYR A 85 8.64 -1.98 -4.98
CA TYR A 85 9.48 -3.13 -4.61
C TYR A 85 9.07 -4.40 -5.37
N PHE A 86 7.77 -4.69 -5.50
CA PHE A 86 7.30 -5.83 -6.29
C PHE A 86 7.51 -5.64 -7.79
N ALA A 87 7.37 -4.42 -8.30
CA ALA A 87 7.62 -4.11 -9.71
C ALA A 87 9.08 -4.34 -10.11
N ARG A 88 10.05 -4.16 -9.20
CA ARG A 88 11.47 -4.50 -9.44
C ARG A 88 11.71 -5.99 -9.67
N SER A 89 10.87 -6.84 -9.09
CA SER A 89 10.93 -8.30 -9.26
C SER A 89 10.00 -8.81 -10.35
N ALA A 90 9.25 -7.93 -11.01
CA ALA A 90 8.37 -8.30 -12.12
C ALA A 90 9.21 -8.62 -13.36
N LEU A 91 8.69 -9.52 -14.20
CA LEU A 91 9.28 -9.71 -15.52
C LEU A 91 9.17 -8.40 -16.32
N PRO A 92 10.18 -8.08 -17.14
CA PRO A 92 10.09 -6.97 -18.08
C PRO A 92 8.80 -7.08 -18.91
N ALA A 93 7.98 -6.02 -18.94
CA ALA A 93 6.73 -6.00 -19.69
C ALA A 93 6.91 -6.32 -21.18
N ALA A 94 8.11 -6.11 -21.74
CA ALA A 94 8.45 -6.48 -23.12
C ALA A 94 8.45 -7.99 -23.40
N LEU A 95 8.50 -8.83 -22.35
CA LEU A 95 8.44 -10.28 -22.44
C LEU A 95 7.02 -10.83 -22.26
N GLU A 96 6.07 -10.00 -21.80
CA GLU A 96 4.67 -10.41 -21.68
C GLU A 96 4.05 -10.65 -23.06
N GLY A 97 3.31 -11.75 -23.21
CA GLY A 97 2.66 -12.13 -24.47
C GLY A 97 3.60 -12.63 -25.57
N ARG A 98 4.88 -12.87 -25.26
CA ARG A 98 5.84 -13.49 -26.18
C ARG A 98 6.12 -14.94 -25.78
N ASP A 99 6.40 -15.77 -26.78
CA ASP A 99 6.86 -17.13 -26.55
C ASP A 99 8.32 -17.11 -26.08
N LEU A 100 8.55 -17.51 -24.84
CA LEU A 100 9.87 -17.58 -24.23
C LEU A 100 10.32 -19.04 -24.12
N ARG A 101 11.51 -19.35 -24.62
CA ARG A 101 12.18 -20.63 -24.38
C ARG A 101 13.09 -20.49 -23.16
N VAL A 102 12.73 -21.15 -22.07
CA VAL A 102 13.49 -21.14 -20.80
C VAL A 102 13.97 -22.55 -20.46
N VAL A 103 15.19 -22.65 -19.93
CA VAL A 103 15.77 -23.90 -19.38
C VAL A 103 15.97 -23.68 -17.88
N GLY A 104 15.76 -24.72 -17.07
CA GLY A 104 15.83 -24.61 -15.62
C GLY A 104 15.24 -25.83 -14.93
N VAL A 105 15.07 -25.74 -13.61
CA VAL A 105 14.64 -26.85 -12.75
C VAL A 105 13.27 -26.57 -12.15
N VAL A 106 12.46 -27.61 -12.02
CA VAL A 106 11.21 -27.56 -11.26
C VAL A 106 11.56 -27.65 -9.77
N SER A 107 11.43 -26.54 -9.06
CA SER A 107 11.93 -26.39 -7.68
C SER A 107 10.95 -26.87 -6.61
N ASP A 108 9.69 -27.16 -6.98
CA ASP A 108 8.65 -27.60 -6.04
C ASP A 108 7.74 -28.66 -6.68
N LEU A 109 7.10 -29.49 -5.84
CA LEU A 109 6.27 -30.60 -6.30
C LEU A 109 5.10 -30.07 -7.15
N PRO A 110 4.87 -30.61 -8.37
CA PRO A 110 3.75 -30.18 -9.20
C PRO A 110 2.41 -30.43 -8.51
N ARG A 111 1.60 -29.37 -8.37
CA ARG A 111 0.25 -29.44 -7.81
C ARG A 111 -0.77 -29.53 -8.92
N ARG A 112 -1.64 -30.54 -8.87
CA ARG A 112 -2.77 -30.68 -9.79
C ARG A 112 -3.93 -29.82 -9.32
N THR A 113 -4.48 -29.03 -10.23
CA THR A 113 -5.66 -28.18 -10.03
C THR A 113 -6.65 -28.42 -11.18
N ALA A 114 -7.89 -27.95 -11.06
CA ALA A 114 -8.88 -28.06 -12.12
C ALA A 114 -8.48 -27.33 -13.41
N ALA A 115 -7.59 -26.33 -13.32
CA ALA A 115 -7.04 -25.59 -14.46
C ALA A 115 -5.79 -26.23 -15.07
N GLY A 116 -5.28 -27.35 -14.50
CA GLY A 116 -4.07 -28.03 -14.93
C GLY A 116 -3.02 -28.18 -13.84
N VAL A 117 -1.75 -28.35 -14.23
CA VAL A 117 -0.64 -28.61 -13.30
C VAL A 117 0.13 -27.31 -13.05
N HIS A 118 0.20 -26.88 -11.79
CA HIS A 118 0.99 -25.73 -11.36
C HIS A 118 2.27 -26.22 -10.69
N PHE A 119 3.42 -25.75 -11.14
CA PHE A 119 4.71 -26.05 -10.52
C PHE A 119 5.54 -24.76 -10.44
N ARG A 120 6.40 -24.67 -9.42
CA ARG A 120 7.36 -23.56 -9.32
C ARG A 120 8.58 -23.89 -10.16
N PHE A 121 8.89 -23.04 -11.12
CA PHE A 121 10.02 -23.18 -12.03
C PHE A 121 11.11 -22.18 -11.67
N ALA A 122 12.34 -22.66 -11.53
CA ALA A 122 13.53 -21.83 -11.33
C ALA A 122 14.35 -21.85 -12.64
N PRO A 123 14.37 -20.75 -13.41
CA PRO A 123 15.16 -20.69 -14.63
C PRO A 123 16.66 -20.74 -14.31
N ASP A 124 17.44 -21.40 -15.15
CA ASP A 124 18.90 -21.27 -15.11
C ASP A 124 19.27 -19.82 -15.42
N SER A 125 20.17 -19.26 -14.62
CA SER A 125 20.63 -17.89 -14.81
C SER A 125 21.47 -17.85 -16.09
N ALA A 126 21.00 -17.14 -17.11
CA ALA A 126 21.76 -16.85 -18.33
C ALA A 126 22.76 -15.71 -18.09
#